data_AF-A0A1I2G1U2-F1
#
_entry.id   AF-A0A1I2G1U2-F1
#
_cell.length_a   1.000
_cell.length_b   1.000
_cell.length_c   1.000
_cell.angle_alpha   90.00
_cell.angle_beta   90.00
_cell.angle_gamma   90.00
#
_symmetry.space_group_name_H-M   'P 1'
#
loop_
_entity.id
_entity.type
_entity.pdbx_description
1 polymer ?
#
loop_
_entity_poly.entity_id
_entity_poly.type
_entity_poly.pdbx_seq_one_letter_code
_entity_poly.pdbx_strand_id
1 'polypeptide(L)'
;MHDRIAELAGLRAELDNCENGPRRETRKAAADDVREQIERLRTELSEDADRLEAEASDLTDQGQDGRAGDAAVAARVIRTALDADAASEGEPDEPKDRVALAEARGRALAAANTLRQREEQQRLADRLGTADDPAPTTRKPGPRGKRNTGAPKAPEQT
;
A
#
# COMPACT_ATOMS: atom_id res chain seq x y z
N MET A 1 -16.47 -14.19 31.31
CA MET A 1 -16.79 -13.21 30.25
C MET A 1 -15.55 -12.72 29.53
N HIS A 2 -14.54 -12.19 30.24
CA HIS A 2 -13.30 -11.69 29.61
C HIS A 2 -12.61 -12.73 28.72
N ASP A 3 -12.68 -14.02 29.08
CA ASP A 3 -12.02 -15.09 28.33
C ASP A 3 -12.56 -15.22 26.89
N ARG A 4 -13.88 -15.13 26.69
CA ARG A 4 -14.51 -15.25 25.35
C ARG A 4 -14.27 -14.04 24.47
N ILE A 5 -14.23 -12.84 25.05
CA ILE A 5 -13.89 -11.60 24.31
C ILE A 5 -12.42 -11.65 23.86
N ALA A 6 -11.52 -12.13 24.73
CA ALA A 6 -10.12 -12.33 24.37
C ALA A 6 -9.94 -13.44 23.32
N GLU A 7 -10.72 -14.51 23.40
CA GLU A 7 -10.76 -15.58 22.40
C GLU A 7 -11.19 -15.05 21.01
N LEU A 8 -12.26 -14.26 20.95
CA LEU A 8 -12.70 -13.60 19.71
C LEU A 8 -11.58 -12.74 19.11
N ALA A 9 -10.92 -11.91 19.92
CA ALA A 9 -9.78 -11.09 19.48
C ALA A 9 -8.61 -11.95 18.98
N GLY A 10 -8.33 -13.08 19.65
CA GLY A 10 -7.30 -14.03 19.25
C GLY A 10 -7.59 -14.69 17.90
N LEU A 11 -8.83 -15.15 17.69
CA LEU A 11 -9.27 -15.74 16.42
C LEU A 11 -9.25 -14.73 15.27
N ARG A 12 -9.56 -13.44 15.53
CA ARG A 12 -9.43 -12.39 14.52
C ARG A 12 -7.98 -12.18 14.08
N ALA A 13 -7.04 -12.19 15.03
CA ALA A 13 -5.61 -12.15 14.70
C ALA A 13 -5.17 -13.42 13.95
N GLU A 14 -5.72 -14.60 14.28
CA GLU A 14 -5.45 -15.83 13.53
C GLU A 14 -6.01 -15.77 12.11
N LEU A 15 -7.22 -15.23 11.93
CA LEU A 15 -7.84 -15.05 10.63
C LEU A 15 -6.99 -14.13 9.75
N ASP A 16 -6.56 -12.98 10.27
CA ASP A 16 -5.66 -12.06 9.57
C ASP A 16 -4.37 -12.76 9.13
N ASN A 17 -3.75 -13.55 10.01
CA ASN A 17 -2.58 -14.35 9.66
C ASN A 17 -2.85 -15.41 8.58
N CYS A 18 -4.06 -15.96 8.53
CA CYS A 18 -4.46 -16.91 7.49
C CYS A 18 -4.75 -16.22 6.16
N GLU A 19 -5.31 -15.02 6.16
CA GLU A 19 -5.72 -14.28 4.95
C GLU A 19 -4.62 -13.41 4.36
N ASN A 20 -3.74 -12.86 5.19
CA ASN A 20 -2.71 -11.88 4.79
C ASN A 20 -1.28 -12.38 5.03
N GLY A 21 -1.11 -13.54 5.67
CA GLY A 21 0.20 -14.12 5.96
C GLY A 21 0.89 -14.80 4.76
N PRO A 22 2.18 -15.16 4.91
CA PRO A 22 3.01 -15.72 3.83
C PRO A 22 2.55 -17.09 3.31
N ARG A 23 1.60 -17.75 3.98
CA ARG A 23 1.05 -19.07 3.63
C ARG A 23 -0.43 -19.03 3.26
N ARG A 24 -0.96 -17.86 2.89
CA ARG A 24 -2.37 -17.65 2.56
C ARG A 24 -2.96 -18.72 1.64
N GLU A 25 -2.30 -19.01 0.52
CA GLU A 25 -2.81 -19.95 -0.49
C GLU A 25 -3.01 -21.37 0.05
N THR A 26 -2.20 -21.81 1.03
CA THR A 26 -2.32 -23.14 1.65
C THR A 26 -3.15 -23.14 2.92
N ARG A 27 -3.54 -21.96 3.44
CA ARG A 27 -4.32 -21.79 4.67
C ARG A 27 -5.78 -21.40 4.44
N LYS A 28 -6.26 -21.40 3.20
CA LYS A 28 -7.63 -21.03 2.88
C LYS A 28 -8.68 -21.82 3.66
N ALA A 29 -8.54 -23.14 3.74
CA ALA A 29 -9.47 -23.97 4.52
C ALA A 29 -9.43 -23.63 6.02
N ALA A 30 -8.25 -23.40 6.58
CA ALA A 30 -8.11 -22.95 7.96
C ALA A 30 -8.74 -21.56 8.18
N ALA A 31 -8.66 -20.65 7.20
CA ALA A 31 -9.35 -19.36 7.26
C ALA A 31 -10.87 -19.54 7.32
N ASP A 32 -11.43 -20.45 6.51
CA ASP A 32 -12.86 -20.75 6.52
C ASP A 32 -13.30 -21.32 7.90
N ASP A 33 -12.53 -22.25 8.46
CA ASP A 33 -12.78 -22.80 9.80
C ASP A 33 -12.70 -21.74 10.92
N VAL A 34 -11.75 -20.81 10.82
CA VAL A 34 -11.60 -19.71 11.79
C VAL A 34 -12.76 -18.72 11.68
N ARG A 35 -13.25 -18.42 10.46
CA ARG A 35 -14.45 -17.58 10.28
C ARG A 35 -15.69 -18.21 10.91
N GLU A 36 -15.87 -19.54 10.77
CA GLU A 36 -16.98 -20.23 11.42
C GLU A 36 -16.91 -20.13 12.95
N GLN A 37 -15.72 -20.28 13.53
CA GLN A 37 -15.51 -20.14 14.97
C GLN A 37 -15.80 -18.71 15.46
N ILE A 38 -15.38 -17.70 14.70
CA ILE A 38 -15.69 -16.29 14.99
C ILE A 38 -17.20 -16.05 14.99
N GLU A 39 -17.93 -16.50 13.96
CA GLU A 39 -19.38 -16.34 13.88
C GLU A 39 -20.12 -17.05 15.02
N ARG A 40 -19.65 -18.24 15.41
CA ARG A 40 -20.18 -18.96 16.57
C ARG A 40 -19.98 -18.16 17.86
N LEU A 41 -18.77 -17.66 18.12
CA LEU A 41 -18.47 -16.85 19.30
C LEU A 41 -19.22 -15.53 19.32
N ARG A 42 -19.41 -14.88 18.17
CA ARG A 42 -20.26 -13.68 18.03
C ARG A 42 -21.69 -13.97 18.50
N THR A 43 -22.26 -15.09 18.07
CA THR A 43 -23.60 -15.51 18.47
C THR A 43 -23.67 -15.78 19.97
N GLU A 44 -22.73 -16.57 20.51
CA GLU A 44 -22.69 -16.88 21.95
C GLU A 44 -22.54 -15.63 22.82
N LEU A 45 -21.68 -14.69 22.42
CA LEU A 45 -21.51 -13.41 23.11
C LEU A 45 -22.77 -12.55 23.03
N SER A 46 -23.45 -12.51 21.88
CA SER A 46 -24.71 -11.79 21.76
C SER A 46 -25.78 -12.36 22.69
N GLU A 47 -25.91 -13.69 22.74
CA GLU A 47 -26.85 -14.36 23.65
C GLU A 47 -26.50 -14.13 25.12
N ASP A 48 -25.22 -14.12 25.48
CA ASP A 48 -24.76 -13.78 26.83
C ASP A 48 -25.11 -12.33 27.19
N ALA A 49 -24.94 -11.37 26.27
CA ALA A 49 -25.32 -9.98 26.47
C ALA A 49 -26.84 -9.84 26.69
N ASP A 50 -27.65 -10.46 25.83
CA ASP A 50 -29.12 -10.47 25.96
C ASP A 50 -29.56 -11.04 27.33
N ARG A 51 -28.92 -12.14 27.77
CA ARG A 51 -29.21 -12.77 29.06
C ARG A 51 -28.86 -11.86 30.24
N LEU A 52 -27.74 -11.15 30.19
CA LEU A 52 -27.32 -10.22 31.22
C LEU A 52 -28.18 -8.96 31.26
N GLU A 53 -28.65 -8.47 30.11
CA GLU A 53 -29.61 -7.37 30.02
C GLU A 53 -30.95 -7.76 30.67
N ALA A 54 -31.42 -8.99 30.42
CA ALA A 54 -32.60 -9.53 31.09
C ALA A 54 -32.38 -9.69 32.61
N GLU A 55 -31.23 -10.26 33.03
CA GLU A 55 -30.88 -10.41 34.44
C GLU A 55 -30.81 -9.05 35.16
N ALA A 56 -30.23 -8.03 34.51
CA ALA A 56 -30.18 -6.68 35.06
C ALA A 56 -31.59 -6.09 35.27
N SER A 57 -32.51 -6.32 34.32
CA SER A 57 -33.91 -5.91 34.45
C SER A 57 -34.59 -6.61 35.64
N ASP A 58 -34.47 -7.94 35.72
CA ASP A 58 -35.08 -8.74 36.78
C ASP A 58 -34.54 -8.33 38.18
N LEU A 59 -33.25 -8.05 38.27
CA LEU A 59 -32.61 -7.59 39.52
C LEU A 59 -33.08 -6.18 39.92
N THR A 60 -33.33 -5.31 38.94
CA THR A 60 -33.90 -3.97 39.19
C THR A 60 -35.31 -4.09 39.75
N ASP A 61 -36.14 -4.95 39.17
CA ASP A 61 -37.52 -5.21 39.66
C ASP A 61 -37.53 -5.79 41.09
N GLN A 62 -36.46 -6.51 41.46
CA GLN A 62 -36.25 -7.04 42.82
C GLN A 62 -35.63 -6.02 43.78
N GLY A 63 -35.33 -4.79 43.35
CA GLY A 63 -34.68 -3.75 44.15
C GLY A 63 -33.21 -4.03 44.46
N GLN A 64 -32.52 -4.84 43.64
CA GLN A 64 -31.11 -5.20 43.80
C GLN A 64 -30.20 -4.34 42.91
N ASP A 65 -30.32 -3.01 43.05
CA ASP A 65 -29.70 -2.02 42.14
C ASP A 65 -28.19 -2.23 41.91
N GLY A 66 -27.44 -2.61 42.95
CA GLY A 66 -26.00 -2.86 42.83
C GLY A 66 -25.68 -4.02 41.88
N ARG A 67 -26.38 -5.15 42.04
CA ARG A 67 -26.20 -6.34 41.18
C ARG A 67 -26.76 -6.11 39.77
N ALA A 68 -27.87 -5.38 39.67
CA ALA A 68 -28.43 -4.97 38.40
C ALA A 68 -27.43 -4.11 37.60
N GLY A 69 -26.77 -3.17 38.29
CA GLY A 69 -25.70 -2.35 37.72
C GLY A 69 -24.53 -3.19 37.21
N ASP A 70 -24.05 -4.15 38.01
CA ASP A 70 -22.95 -5.03 37.62
C ASP A 70 -23.29 -5.87 36.36
N ALA A 71 -24.49 -6.45 36.31
CA ALA A 71 -24.97 -7.20 35.15
C ALA A 71 -25.11 -6.32 33.89
N ALA A 72 -25.67 -5.12 34.03
CA ALA A 72 -25.79 -4.16 32.94
C ALA A 72 -24.42 -3.69 32.40
N VAL A 73 -23.45 -3.45 33.29
CA VAL A 73 -22.07 -3.12 32.90
C VAL A 73 -21.44 -4.28 32.15
N ALA A 74 -21.61 -5.51 32.61
CA ALA A 74 -21.07 -6.69 31.96
C ALA A 74 -21.65 -6.89 30.55
N ALA A 75 -22.97 -6.74 30.38
CA ALA A 75 -23.62 -6.78 29.07
C ALA A 75 -23.07 -5.70 28.13
N ARG A 76 -22.93 -4.46 28.63
CA ARG A 76 -22.40 -3.34 27.86
C ARG A 76 -20.97 -3.58 27.38
N VAL A 77 -20.14 -4.21 28.21
CA VAL A 77 -18.77 -4.60 27.81
C VAL A 77 -18.81 -5.56 26.62
N ILE A 78 -19.70 -6.55 26.65
CA ILE A 78 -19.87 -7.49 25.52
C ILE A 78 -20.34 -6.75 24.26
N ARG A 79 -21.38 -5.91 24.35
CA ARG A 79 -21.88 -5.13 23.20
C ARG A 79 -20.79 -4.26 22.58
N THR A 80 -20.03 -3.56 23.41
CA THR A 80 -18.91 -2.72 22.96
C THR A 80 -17.85 -3.55 22.24
N ALA A 81 -17.55 -4.76 22.71
CA ALA A 81 -16.60 -5.65 22.06
C ALA A 81 -17.12 -6.16 20.70
N LEU A 82 -18.41 -6.54 20.62
CA LEU A 82 -19.04 -6.94 19.36
C LEU A 82 -19.09 -5.80 18.34
N ASP A 83 -19.42 -4.58 18.79
CA ASP A 83 -19.43 -3.38 17.95
C ASP A 83 -18.03 -3.07 17.40
N ALA A 84 -16.99 -3.16 18.25
CA ALA A 84 -15.61 -2.96 17.84
C ALA A 84 -15.15 -4.01 16.81
N ASP A 85 -15.56 -5.26 17.01
CA ASP A 85 -15.26 -6.36 16.10
C ASP A 85 -15.94 -6.19 14.74
N ALA A 86 -17.21 -5.77 14.72
CA ALA A 86 -17.96 -5.44 13.51
C ALA A 86 -17.37 -4.24 12.76
N ALA A 87 -16.91 -3.21 13.49
CA ALA A 87 -16.21 -2.07 12.90
C ALA A 87 -14.90 -2.49 12.22
N SER A 88 -14.19 -3.48 12.78
CA SER A 88 -12.97 -4.04 12.17
C SER A 88 -13.21 -4.82 10.88
N GLU A 89 -14.43 -5.26 10.57
CA GLU A 89 -14.78 -5.83 9.25
C GLU A 89 -15.05 -4.75 8.19
N GLY A 90 -15.33 -3.51 8.64
CA GLY A 90 -15.81 -2.41 7.80
C GLY A 90 -14.75 -1.40 7.37
N GLU A 91 -13.60 -1.34 8.07
CA GLU A 91 -12.45 -0.60 7.56
C GLU A 91 -11.70 -1.46 6.55
N PRO A 92 -11.60 -1.05 5.27
CA PRO A 92 -10.67 -1.68 4.36
C PRO A 92 -9.28 -1.48 4.95
N ASP A 93 -8.71 -2.55 5.50
CA ASP A 93 -7.31 -2.61 5.84
C ASP A 93 -6.55 -2.18 4.59
N GLU A 94 -5.81 -1.08 4.69
CA GLU A 94 -5.19 -0.39 3.57
C GLU A 94 -3.66 -0.67 3.51
N PRO A 95 -3.18 -1.94 3.46
CA PRO A 95 -1.78 -2.19 3.11
C PRO A 95 -1.54 -2.03 1.60
N LYS A 96 -2.60 -2.08 0.77
CA LYS A 96 -2.52 -1.91 -0.69
C LYS A 96 -2.18 -0.49 -1.09
N ASP A 97 -2.71 0.52 -0.39
CA ASP A 97 -2.41 1.92 -0.72
C ASP A 97 -1.03 2.36 -0.29
N ARG A 98 -0.42 1.73 0.74
CA ARG A 98 0.99 2.01 1.07
C ARG A 98 1.95 1.50 0.02
N VAL A 99 1.73 0.30 -0.52
CA VAL A 99 2.53 -0.24 -1.62
C VAL A 99 2.26 0.53 -2.91
N ALA A 100 1.00 0.82 -3.23
CA ALA A 100 0.65 1.62 -4.39
C ALA A 100 1.21 3.06 -4.32
N LEU A 101 1.20 3.68 -3.14
CA LEU A 101 1.79 5.00 -2.89
C LEU A 101 3.32 4.96 -2.95
N ALA A 102 3.96 3.90 -2.44
CA ALA A 102 5.40 3.71 -2.56
C ALA A 102 5.83 3.51 -4.03
N GLU A 103 5.08 2.71 -4.80
CA GLU A 103 5.29 2.53 -6.23
C GLU A 103 5.02 3.80 -7.04
N ALA A 104 3.96 4.54 -6.71
CA ALA A 104 3.66 5.83 -7.34
C ALA A 104 4.77 6.85 -7.07
N ARG A 105 5.30 6.91 -5.83
CA ARG A 105 6.44 7.75 -5.47
C ARG A 105 7.72 7.31 -6.21
N GLY A 106 7.99 6.01 -6.31
CA GLY A 106 9.12 5.48 -7.07
C GLY A 106 9.07 5.87 -8.55
N ARG A 107 7.91 5.74 -9.18
CA ARG A 107 7.68 6.17 -10.57
C ARG A 107 7.86 7.68 -10.76
N ALA A 108 7.35 8.49 -9.84
CA ALA A 108 7.50 9.95 -9.89
C ALA A 108 8.96 10.39 -9.76
N LEU A 109 9.74 9.77 -8.86
CA LEU A 109 11.17 10.06 -8.69
C LEU A 109 11.98 9.65 -9.92
N ALA A 110 11.67 8.50 -10.52
CA ALA A 110 12.30 8.05 -11.76
C ALA A 110 12.04 9.04 -12.92
N ALA A 111 10.79 9.50 -13.06
CA ALA A 111 10.41 10.49 -14.06
C ALA A 111 11.08 11.86 -13.85
N ALA A 112 11.22 12.31 -12.60
CA ALA A 112 11.94 13.55 -12.29
C ALA A 112 13.44 13.46 -12.65
N ASN A 113 14.06 12.30 -12.41
CA ASN A 113 15.47 12.09 -12.73
C ASN A 113 15.72 12.05 -14.25
N THR A 114 14.85 11.41 -15.02
CA THR A 114 14.97 11.39 -16.50
C THR A 114 14.76 12.78 -17.11
N LEU A 115 13.83 13.57 -16.57
CA LEU A 115 13.64 14.96 -17.00
C LEU A 115 14.89 15.81 -16.74
N ARG A 116 15.49 15.69 -15.55
CA ARG A 116 16.74 16.37 -15.21
C ARG A 116 17.89 15.99 -16.15
N GLN A 117 18.06 14.69 -16.44
CA GLN A 117 19.08 14.24 -17.39
C GLN A 117 18.86 14.82 -18.79
N ARG A 118 17.60 14.95 -19.23
CA ARG A 118 17.27 15.56 -20.52
C ARG A 118 17.57 17.05 -20.54
N GLU A 119 17.29 17.79 -19.47
CA GLU A 119 17.66 19.20 -19.34
C GLU A 119 19.18 19.40 -19.33
N GLU A 120 19.92 18.51 -18.65
CA GLU A 120 21.39 18.53 -18.65
C GLU A 120 21.96 18.24 -20.05
N GLN A 121 21.40 17.27 -20.79
CA GLN A 121 21.77 17.02 -22.19
C GLN A 121 21.44 18.20 -23.10
N GLN A 122 20.29 18.85 -22.92
CA GLN A 122 19.93 20.03 -23.71
C GLN A 122 20.90 21.18 -23.44
N ARG A 123 21.26 21.44 -22.17
CA ARG A 123 22.26 22.46 -21.81
C ARG A 123 23.64 22.17 -22.38
N LEU A 124 24.03 20.90 -22.45
CA LEU A 124 25.28 20.48 -23.10
C LEU A 124 25.20 20.68 -24.61
N ALA A 125 24.08 20.36 -25.25
CA ALA A 125 23.86 20.60 -26.66
C ALA A 125 23.90 22.11 -26.99
N ASP A 126 23.30 22.97 -26.17
CA ASP A 126 23.33 24.42 -26.35
C ASP A 126 24.75 25.00 -26.16
N ARG A 127 25.52 24.43 -25.22
CA ARG A 127 26.95 24.76 -25.01
C ARG A 127 27.86 24.28 -26.15
N LEU A 128 27.51 23.16 -26.81
CA LEU A 128 28.24 22.65 -27.96
C LEU A 128 27.81 23.33 -29.27
N GLY A 129 26.57 23.83 -29.35
CA GLY A 129 26.04 24.61 -30.46
C GLY A 129 26.50 26.07 -30.50
N THR A 130 27.28 26.53 -29.52
CA THR A 130 27.89 27.86 -29.49
C THR A 130 29.34 27.89 -29.99
N ALA A 131 29.80 26.83 -30.64
CA ALA A 131 31.03 26.86 -31.45
C ALA A 131 30.72 27.46 -32.83
N ASP A 132 31.05 28.74 -32.96
CA ASP A 132 31.07 29.61 -34.15
C ASP A 132 30.85 28.93 -35.53
N ASP A 133 29.78 29.41 -36.18
CA ASP A 133 29.68 29.53 -37.64
C ASP A 133 30.97 30.13 -38.22
N PRO A 134 31.69 29.49 -39.16
CA PRO A 134 32.77 30.15 -39.87
C PRO A 134 32.16 31.19 -40.83
N ALA A 135 32.39 32.47 -40.54
CA ALA A 135 31.98 33.60 -41.36
C ALA A 135 32.32 33.38 -42.86
N PRO A 136 31.40 33.69 -43.80
CA PRO A 136 31.67 33.51 -45.23
C PRO A 136 32.61 34.61 -45.73
N THR A 137 33.91 34.32 -45.84
CA THR A 137 34.85 35.25 -46.48
C THR A 137 34.63 35.24 -47.98
N THR A 138 34.06 36.34 -48.49
CA THR A 138 34.01 36.63 -49.92
C THR A 138 35.43 36.91 -50.44
N ARG A 139 36.05 35.95 -51.12
CA ARG A 139 37.23 36.22 -51.96
C ARG A 139 36.94 35.85 -53.42
N LYS A 140 36.90 36.89 -54.25
CA LYS A 140 36.92 36.82 -55.72
C LYS A 140 38.06 35.90 -56.18
N PRO A 141 37.82 34.93 -57.08
CA PRO A 141 38.91 34.21 -57.73
C PRO A 141 39.48 35.07 -58.86
N GLY A 142 40.73 35.52 -58.69
CA GLY A 142 41.57 35.99 -59.79
C GLY A 142 42.03 34.82 -60.66
N PRO A 143 42.41 35.04 -61.93
CA PRO A 143 42.70 33.96 -62.85
C PRO A 143 44.17 33.49 -62.75
N ARG A 144 44.38 32.24 -63.19
CA ARG A 144 45.66 31.57 -63.56
C ARG A 144 46.34 30.76 -62.45
N GLY A 145 46.42 29.46 -62.71
CA GLY A 145 47.37 28.56 -62.04
C GLY A 145 47.17 27.10 -62.45
N LYS A 146 47.95 26.63 -63.43
CA LYS A 146 47.89 25.30 -64.05
C LYS A 146 48.41 24.17 -63.12
N ARG A 147 47.74 23.00 -63.19
CA ARG A 147 48.24 21.61 -63.02
C ARG A 147 48.67 21.24 -61.58
N ASN A 148 48.42 20.05 -61.03
CA ASN A 148 48.69 18.72 -61.61
C ASN A 148 47.93 17.62 -60.86
N THR A 149 47.61 16.56 -61.60
CA THR A 149 47.03 15.27 -61.20
C THR A 149 47.98 14.43 -60.34
N GLY A 150 47.45 13.69 -59.37
CA GLY A 150 48.20 12.68 -58.62
C GLY A 150 47.38 11.93 -57.55
N ALA A 151 46.48 11.04 -57.97
CA ALA A 151 46.15 9.83 -57.20
C ALA A 151 47.30 8.80 -57.43
N PRO A 152 47.56 7.76 -56.61
CA PRO A 152 46.51 6.87 -56.09
C PRO A 152 46.76 6.11 -54.75
N LYS A 153 45.68 5.43 -54.33
CA LYS A 153 45.56 4.09 -53.68
C LYS A 153 46.19 3.80 -52.30
N ALA A 154 45.30 3.41 -51.38
CA ALA A 154 45.49 2.46 -50.27
C ALA A 154 45.65 1.00 -50.79
N PRO A 155 45.65 -0.07 -49.96
CA PRO A 155 45.82 -0.22 -48.49
C PRO A 155 46.90 -1.29 -48.15
N GLU A 156 47.12 -1.61 -46.86
CA GLU A 156 47.07 -3.01 -46.36
C GLU A 156 47.29 -3.06 -44.84
N GLN A 157 46.46 -3.88 -44.20
CA GLN A 157 46.49 -4.26 -42.79
C GLN A 157 47.42 -5.48 -42.63
N THR A 158 48.01 -5.64 -41.45
CA THR A 158 48.69 -6.87 -41.02
C THR A 158 48.09 -7.31 -39.70
#